data_AF-A0A3M1JLT7-F1
#
_entry.id   AF-A0A3M1JLT7-F1
#
_cell.length_a   1.000
_cell.length_b   1.000
_cell.length_c   1.000
_cell.angle_alpha   90.00
_cell.angle_beta   90.00
_cell.angle_gamma   90.00
#
_symmetry.space_group_name_H-M   'P 1'
#
loop_
_entity.id
_entity.type
_entity.pdbx_description
1 polymer ?
#
loop_
_entity_poly.entity_id
_entity_poly.type
_entity_poly.pdbx_seq_one_letter_code
_entity_poly.pdbx_strand_id
1 'polypeptide(L)'
;MIQIHYKPDSNGNRTPSYFRRWHYTSDRITANPSTTDITETLLPREKLAEAKLTLNRKADGGEFLPIHWEREVDLFYIPNDQINADLLRKLPKVCGVAFVRRSYMDKGILIAHEGMIIDQKDLIHASLSAGYTQRIPFL
;
A
#
# COMPACT_ATOMS: atom_id res chain seq x y z
N MET A 1 -6.39 -16.17 -7.07
CA MET A 1 -5.96 -15.81 -5.69
C MET A 1 -4.47 -16.08 -5.43
N ILE A 2 -3.95 -17.31 -5.62
CA ILE A 2 -2.53 -17.63 -5.35
C ILE A 2 -1.57 -16.72 -6.13
N GLN A 3 -1.87 -16.46 -7.41
CA GLN A 3 -1.05 -15.63 -8.30
C GLN A 3 -0.83 -14.19 -7.79
N ILE A 4 -1.78 -13.67 -7.00
CA ILE A 4 -1.78 -12.29 -6.52
C ILE A 4 -1.14 -12.19 -5.13
N HIS A 5 -1.31 -13.22 -4.29
CA HIS A 5 -0.93 -13.16 -2.87
C HIS A 5 0.46 -13.71 -2.53
N TYR A 6 1.07 -14.49 -3.43
CA TYR A 6 2.37 -15.12 -3.16
C TYR A 6 3.43 -14.74 -4.19
N LYS A 7 4.65 -14.48 -3.70
CA LYS A 7 5.86 -14.24 -4.48
C LYS A 7 6.27 -15.53 -5.21
N PRO A 8 6.68 -15.45 -6.49
CA PRO A 8 7.22 -16.61 -7.21
C PRO A 8 8.54 -17.08 -6.58
N ASP A 9 8.91 -18.35 -6.82
CA ASP A 9 10.25 -18.86 -6.48
C ASP A 9 11.18 -18.67 -7.67
N SER A 10 12.40 -19.18 -7.56
CA SER A 10 13.40 -19.14 -8.63
C SER A 10 12.91 -19.72 -9.96
N ASN A 11 11.89 -20.61 -9.93
CA ASN A 11 11.33 -21.24 -11.12
C ASN A 11 10.04 -20.55 -11.58
N GLY A 12 9.66 -19.42 -10.98
CA GLY A 12 8.43 -18.70 -11.31
C GLY A 12 7.15 -19.29 -10.70
N ASN A 13 7.24 -20.41 -9.99
CA ASN A 13 6.07 -21.07 -9.41
C ASN A 13 5.61 -20.33 -8.16
N ARG A 14 4.31 -20.31 -7.89
CA ARG A 14 3.73 -19.67 -6.70
C ARG A 14 3.01 -20.71 -5.85
N THR A 15 3.51 -20.92 -4.63
CA THR A 15 2.93 -21.86 -3.67
C THR A 15 2.54 -21.10 -2.40
N PRO A 16 1.35 -21.33 -1.83
CA PRO A 16 0.95 -20.75 -0.57
C PRO A 16 1.97 -21.05 0.55
N SER A 17 2.57 -20.00 1.09
CA SER A 17 3.51 -20.09 2.22
C SER A 17 3.49 -18.78 2.97
N TYR A 18 3.63 -18.86 4.30
CA TYR A 18 3.77 -17.68 5.14
C TYR A 18 4.93 -16.80 4.67
N PHE A 19 6.12 -17.37 4.46
CA PHE A 19 7.32 -16.63 4.07
C PHE A 19 7.26 -15.99 2.68
N ARG A 20 6.42 -16.53 1.79
CA ARG A 20 6.31 -16.08 0.40
C ARG A 20 5.11 -15.17 0.16
N ARG A 21 4.28 -14.90 1.18
CA ARG A 21 3.14 -14.00 1.04
C ARG A 21 3.62 -12.57 0.87
N TRP A 22 2.90 -11.79 0.06
CA TRP A 22 3.02 -10.33 0.07
C TRP A 22 2.42 -9.75 1.36
N HIS A 23 3.22 -9.69 2.42
CA HIS A 23 2.79 -9.16 3.73
C HIS A 23 2.74 -7.64 3.76
N TYR A 24 3.71 -6.99 3.11
CA TYR A 24 3.85 -5.54 3.13
C TYR A 24 3.19 -4.96 1.90
N THR A 25 2.15 -4.14 2.09
CA THR A 25 1.46 -3.48 0.96
C THR A 25 2.42 -2.64 0.12
N SER A 26 3.36 -1.93 0.75
CA SER A 26 4.42 -1.20 0.05
C SER A 26 5.28 -2.08 -0.86
N ASP A 27 5.61 -3.30 -0.40
CA ASP A 27 6.36 -4.29 -1.20
C ASP A 27 5.50 -4.80 -2.36
N ARG A 28 4.23 -5.09 -2.09
CA ARG A 28 3.26 -5.52 -3.09
C ARG A 28 3.10 -4.48 -4.20
N ILE A 29 2.78 -3.23 -3.85
CA ILE A 29 2.48 -2.17 -4.82
C ILE A 29 3.63 -1.95 -5.79
N THR A 30 4.87 -2.04 -5.32
CA THR A 30 6.05 -1.69 -6.11
C THR A 30 6.76 -2.88 -6.76
N ALA A 31 6.48 -4.12 -6.36
CA ALA A 31 7.13 -5.31 -6.93
C ALA A 31 6.17 -6.40 -7.44
N ASN A 32 4.86 -6.31 -7.18
CA ASN A 32 3.90 -7.25 -7.74
C ASN A 32 3.38 -6.73 -9.10
N PRO A 33 3.58 -7.47 -10.21
CA PRO A 33 3.12 -7.04 -11.54
C PRO A 33 1.60 -6.88 -11.68
N SER A 34 0.81 -7.44 -10.75
CA SER A 34 -0.64 -7.28 -10.72
C SER A 34 -1.11 -5.98 -10.06
N THR A 35 -0.19 -5.16 -9.55
CA THR A 35 -0.48 -3.84 -8.99
C THR A 35 0.35 -2.79 -9.71
N THR A 36 -0.33 -1.81 -10.30
CA THR A 36 0.32 -0.66 -10.92
C THR A 36 0.20 0.53 -10.00
N ASP A 37 1.33 1.09 -9.57
CA ASP A 37 1.35 2.36 -8.86
C ASP A 37 1.13 3.51 -9.85
N ILE A 38 0.10 4.32 -9.59
CA ILE A 38 -0.24 5.49 -10.41
C ILE A 38 0.06 6.81 -9.68
N THR A 39 0.60 6.78 -8.47
CA THR A 39 0.75 7.94 -7.58
C THR A 39 1.48 9.09 -8.25
N GLU A 40 2.65 8.81 -8.83
CA GLU A 40 3.49 9.80 -9.52
C GLU A 40 2.89 10.30 -10.85
N THR A 41 1.83 9.65 -11.36
CA THR A 41 1.11 10.13 -12.56
C THR A 41 0.03 11.16 -12.23
N LEU A 42 -0.40 11.26 -10.97
CA LEU A 42 -1.54 12.09 -10.57
C LEU A 42 -1.12 13.53 -10.22
N LEU A 43 0.09 13.69 -9.71
CA LEU A 43 0.67 14.96 -9.27
C LEU A 43 2.16 15.03 -9.62
N PRO A 44 2.68 16.24 -9.88
CA PRO A 44 4.11 16.44 -10.04
C PRO A 44 4.85 16.12 -8.73
N ARG A 45 6.10 15.63 -8.84
CA ARG A 45 6.86 15.05 -7.72
C ARG A 45 7.09 16.03 -6.57
N GLU A 46 7.16 17.33 -6.85
CA GLU A 46 7.34 18.38 -5.83
C GLU A 46 6.12 18.53 -4.91
N LYS A 47 4.97 18.00 -5.32
CA LYS A 47 3.73 17.97 -4.52
C LYS A 47 3.52 16.63 -3.79
N LEU A 48 4.42 15.66 -4.00
CA LEU A 48 4.36 14.38 -3.32
C LEU A 48 5.25 14.41 -2.08
N ALA A 49 4.83 13.71 -1.04
CA ALA A 49 5.65 13.46 0.12
C ALA A 49 6.45 12.16 -0.09
N GLU A 50 7.67 12.12 0.44
CA GLU A 50 8.60 10.99 0.35
C GLU A 50 8.66 10.22 1.68
N ALA A 51 8.74 8.90 1.60
CA ALA A 51 8.96 8.01 2.73
C ALA A 51 10.06 6.99 2.40
N LYS A 52 11.20 7.14 3.08
CA LYS A 52 12.35 6.23 3.01
C LYS A 52 12.41 5.38 4.27
N LEU A 53 12.36 4.07 4.11
CA LEU A 53 12.46 3.10 5.20
C LEU A 53 12.96 1.75 4.70
N THR A 54 13.35 0.91 5.64
CA THR A 54 13.56 -0.51 5.38
C THR A 54 12.35 -1.29 5.88
N LEU A 55 11.64 -1.92 4.95
CA LEU A 55 10.52 -2.79 5.29
C LEU A 55 10.99 -3.96 6.16
N ASN A 56 10.15 -4.33 7.13
CA ASN A 56 10.39 -5.34 8.17
C ASN A 56 11.44 -4.96 9.23
N ARG A 57 12.18 -3.85 9.11
CA ARG A 57 13.18 -3.46 10.12
C ARG A 57 12.62 -2.42 11.08
N LYS A 58 12.46 -2.79 12.35
CA LYS A 58 12.07 -1.87 13.44
C LYS A 58 13.24 -0.96 13.83
N ALA A 59 12.96 0.10 14.58
CA ALA A 59 13.96 1.03 15.12
C ALA A 59 14.97 0.35 16.06
N ASP A 60 14.58 -0.74 16.74
CA ASP A 60 15.46 -1.55 17.58
C ASP A 60 16.35 -2.54 16.80
N GLY A 61 16.25 -2.55 15.46
CA GLY A 61 16.96 -3.45 14.57
C GLY A 61 16.31 -4.84 14.41
N GLY A 62 15.27 -5.15 15.18
CA GLY A 62 14.54 -6.41 15.07
C GLY A 62 13.55 -6.44 13.92
N GLU A 63 13.08 -7.65 13.58
CA GLU A 63 12.05 -7.82 12.55
C GLU A 63 10.63 -7.51 13.06
N PHE A 64 9.79 -6.90 12.23
CA PHE A 64 8.36 -6.74 12.51
C PHE A 64 7.59 -8.06 12.40
N LEU A 65 7.88 -8.84 11.35
CA LEU A 65 7.44 -10.20 11.16
C LEU A 65 8.67 -11.12 11.06
N PRO A 66 8.70 -12.27 11.76
CA PRO A 66 9.84 -13.19 11.75
C PRO A 66 9.88 -13.99 10.44
N ILE A 67 10.31 -13.36 9.35
CA ILE A 67 10.33 -13.93 7.99
C ILE A 67 11.69 -13.86 7.32
N HIS A 68 12.74 -13.35 8.00
CA HIS A 68 14.11 -13.31 7.48
C HIS A 68 14.22 -12.58 6.14
N TRP A 69 13.48 -11.48 6.03
CA TRP A 69 13.38 -10.68 4.83
C TRP A 69 13.28 -9.22 5.21
N GLU A 70 14.07 -8.36 4.57
CA GLU A 70 13.93 -6.92 4.64
C GLU A 70 14.12 -6.33 3.24
N ARG A 71 13.61 -5.12 3.01
CA ARG A 71 13.81 -4.42 1.74
C ARG A 71 13.78 -2.93 1.94
N GLU A 72 14.83 -2.25 1.49
CA GLU A 72 14.86 -0.80 1.42
C GLU A 72 13.89 -0.32 0.34
N VAL A 73 13.10 0.70 0.67
CA VAL A 73 12.15 1.29 -0.26
C VAL A 73 12.16 2.81 -0.12
N ASP A 74 12.00 3.45 -1.27
CA ASP A 74 11.74 4.87 -1.42
C ASP A 74 10.37 5.02 -2.08
N LEU A 75 9.43 5.66 -1.38
CA LEU A 75 8.01 5.69 -1.77
C LEU A 75 7.50 7.12 -1.78
N PHE A 76 6.76 7.46 -2.83
CA PHE A 76 6.03 8.72 -2.93
C PHE A 76 4.57 8.50 -2.57
N TYR A 77 3.97 9.47 -1.88
CA TYR A 77 2.54 9.46 -1.56
C TYR A 77 1.94 10.85 -1.61
N ILE A 78 0.63 10.91 -1.84
CA ILE A 78 -0.13 12.16 -1.89
C ILE A 78 -0.41 12.61 -0.45
N PRO A 79 0.08 13.78 -0.01
CA PRO A 79 -0.22 14.30 1.33
C PRO A 79 -1.67 14.81 1.41
N ASN A 80 -2.24 14.80 2.62
CA ASN A 80 -3.67 15.05 2.83
C ASN A 80 -4.17 16.40 2.28
N ASP A 81 -3.33 17.43 2.31
CA ASP A 81 -3.63 18.78 1.81
C ASP A 81 -3.76 18.83 0.27
N GLN A 82 -3.26 17.82 -0.43
CA GLN A 82 -3.40 17.69 -1.88
C GLN A 82 -4.63 16.85 -2.29
N ILE A 83 -5.33 16.25 -1.33
CA ILE A 83 -6.50 15.41 -1.59
C ILE A 83 -7.74 16.29 -1.69
N ASN A 84 -8.23 16.48 -2.92
CA ASN A 84 -9.38 17.32 -3.23
C ASN A 84 -10.14 16.81 -4.47
N ALA A 85 -11.29 17.43 -4.77
CA ALA A 85 -12.14 17.02 -5.88
C ALA A 85 -11.40 17.02 -7.24
N ASP A 86 -10.44 17.92 -7.45
CA ASP A 86 -9.68 18.01 -8.70
C ASP A 86 -8.73 16.81 -8.86
N LEU A 87 -8.09 16.38 -7.76
CA LEU A 87 -7.30 15.15 -7.74
C LEU A 87 -8.18 13.93 -8.00
N LEU A 88 -9.33 13.82 -7.31
CA LEU A 88 -10.25 12.68 -7.44
C LEU A 88 -10.70 12.50 -8.90
N ARG A 89 -10.95 13.58 -9.64
CA ARG A 89 -11.32 13.54 -11.07
C ARG A 89 -10.26 12.91 -11.97
N LYS A 90 -8.99 12.87 -11.55
CA LYS A 90 -7.88 12.22 -12.29
C LYS A 90 -7.80 10.72 -12.03
N LEU A 91 -8.45 10.20 -10.99
CA LEU A 91 -8.40 8.78 -10.66
C LEU A 91 -9.17 7.95 -11.70
N PRO A 92 -8.76 6.69 -11.95
CA PRO A 92 -9.60 5.74 -12.66
C PRO A 92 -10.97 5.58 -11.97
N LYS A 93 -11.98 5.10 -12.72
CA LYS A 93 -13.32 4.82 -12.14
C LYS A 93 -13.26 3.86 -10.95
N VAL A 94 -12.30 2.95 -10.95
CA VAL A 94 -12.03 2.03 -9.85
C VAL A 94 -10.52 1.96 -9.65
N CYS A 95 -10.04 2.28 -8.47
CA CYS A 95 -8.64 2.10 -8.09
C CYS A 95 -8.51 1.68 -6.63
N GLY A 96 -7.39 1.04 -6.29
CA GLY A 96 -7.02 0.81 -4.89
C GLY A 96 -6.47 2.08 -4.26
N VAL A 97 -6.65 2.21 -2.95
CA VAL A 97 -6.02 3.25 -2.14
C VAL A 97 -5.37 2.62 -0.91
N ALA A 98 -4.15 3.06 -0.60
CA ALA A 98 -3.40 2.63 0.57
C ALA A 98 -3.11 3.85 1.46
N PHE A 99 -3.37 3.73 2.75
CA PHE A 99 -3.24 4.83 3.71
C PHE A 99 -1.88 4.79 4.40
N VAL A 100 -1.08 5.82 4.16
CA VAL A 100 0.24 5.99 4.75
C VAL A 100 0.13 6.46 6.21
N ARG A 101 0.87 5.82 7.10
CA ARG A 101 1.03 6.25 8.50
C ARG A 101 2.51 6.35 8.84
N ARG A 102 3.08 7.56 8.73
CA ARG A 102 4.52 7.81 8.99
C ARG A 102 5.00 7.33 10.36
N SER A 103 4.15 7.42 11.39
CA SER A 103 4.48 6.95 12.74
C SER A 103 4.69 5.43 12.83
N TYR A 104 4.46 4.67 11.76
CA TYR A 104 4.75 3.24 11.70
C TYR A 104 6.11 2.93 11.08
N MET A 105 6.83 3.92 10.55
CA MET A 105 8.15 3.71 9.95
C MET A 105 9.13 3.08 10.97
N ASP A 106 9.05 3.46 12.24
CA ASP A 106 9.84 2.88 13.34
C ASP A 106 9.52 1.40 13.60
N LYS A 107 8.43 0.89 13.04
CA LYS A 107 8.04 -0.53 13.07
C LYS A 107 8.43 -1.27 11.79
N GLY A 108 9.11 -0.63 10.84
CA GLY A 108 9.44 -1.22 9.54
C GLY A 108 8.24 -1.39 8.60
N ILE A 109 7.15 -0.63 8.79
CA ILE A 109 5.98 -0.62 7.91
C ILE A 109 5.52 0.82 7.61
N LEU A 110 4.80 1.00 6.51
CA LEU A 110 4.31 2.33 6.11
C LEU A 110 2.79 2.40 5.95
N ILE A 111 2.19 1.36 5.35
CA ILE A 111 0.76 1.33 5.08
C ILE A 111 0.02 0.79 6.30
N ALA A 112 -0.96 1.54 6.79
CA ALA A 112 -1.78 1.16 7.93
C ALA A 112 -3.11 0.50 7.53
N HIS A 113 -3.65 0.86 6.35
CA HIS A 113 -4.94 0.37 5.89
C HIS A 113 -5.06 0.48 4.36
N GLU A 114 -6.03 -0.22 3.79
CA GLU A 114 -6.31 -0.22 2.34
C GLU A 114 -7.82 -0.20 2.06
N GLY A 115 -8.17 0.24 0.86
CA GLY A 115 -9.53 0.21 0.34
C GLY A 115 -9.58 0.39 -1.17
N MET A 116 -10.78 0.60 -1.69
CA MET A 116 -10.99 0.95 -3.09
C MET A 116 -11.77 2.26 -3.21
N ILE A 117 -11.35 3.12 -4.13
CA ILE A 117 -12.11 4.29 -4.53
C ILE A 117 -12.94 3.91 -5.76
N ILE A 118 -14.26 4.13 -5.69
CA ILE A 118 -15.20 3.86 -6.78
C ILE A 118 -15.86 5.17 -7.23
N ASP A 119 -15.97 5.32 -8.55
CA ASP A 119 -16.57 6.45 -9.25
C ASP A 119 -15.99 7.80 -8.80
N GLN A 120 -14.72 7.79 -8.37
CA GLN A 120 -13.99 8.96 -7.88
C GLN A 120 -14.69 9.65 -6.69
N LYS A 121 -15.47 8.90 -5.91
CA LYS A 121 -16.33 9.46 -4.85
C LYS A 121 -16.30 8.68 -3.56
N ASP A 122 -16.49 7.37 -3.65
CA ASP A 122 -16.74 6.54 -2.47
C ASP A 122 -15.53 5.68 -2.16
N LEU A 123 -15.20 5.60 -0.88
CA LEU A 123 -14.30 4.59 -0.33
C LEU A 123 -15.09 3.35 0.06
N ILE A 124 -14.68 2.20 -0.47
CA ILE A 124 -15.11 0.90 0.01
C ILE A 124 -13.95 0.25 0.76
N HIS A 125 -14.16 -0.08 2.03
CA HIS A 125 -13.13 -0.75 2.84
C HIS A 125 -13.72 -1.64 3.93
N ALA A 126 -12.96 -2.67 4.32
CA ALA A 126 -13.26 -3.44 5.52
C ALA A 126 -12.99 -2.56 6.75
N SER A 127 -13.99 -2.38 7.61
CA SER A 127 -13.90 -1.52 8.80
C SER A 127 -13.96 -2.36 10.07
N LEU A 128 -12.92 -2.25 10.91
CA LEU A 128 -12.89 -2.92 12.20
C LEU A 128 -13.92 -2.33 13.17
N SER A 129 -14.06 -1.00 13.21
CA SER A 129 -15.00 -0.32 14.11
C SER A 129 -16.46 -0.60 13.75
N ALA A 130 -16.75 -0.80 12.46
CA ALA A 130 -18.09 -1.17 12.00
C ALA A 130 -18.36 -2.67 12.09
N GLY A 131 -17.33 -3.51 11.98
CA GLY A 131 -17.44 -4.97 11.93
C GLY A 131 -17.83 -5.53 10.56
N TYR A 132 -17.92 -4.69 9.53
CA TYR A 132 -18.27 -5.09 8.16
C TYR A 132 -17.63 -4.14 7.12
N THR A 133 -17.77 -4.48 5.83
CA THR A 133 -17.32 -3.63 4.72
C THR A 133 -18.25 -2.44 4.54
N GLN A 134 -17.72 -1.23 4.66
CA GLN A 134 -18.49 0.00 4.49
C GLN A 134 -18.24 0.63 3.14
N ARG A 135 -19.24 1.38 2.67
CA ARG A 135 -19.14 2.35 1.58
C ARG A 135 -19.43 3.73 2.17
N ILE A 136 -18.45 4.61 2.14
CA ILE A 136 -18.53 5.97 2.69
C ILE A 136 -17.99 6.98 1.67
N PRO A 137 -18.39 8.25 1.73
CA PRO A 137 -17.71 9.31 0.98
C PRO A 137 -16.20 9.30 1.29
N PHE A 138 -15.36 9.41 0.25
CA PHE A 138 -13.91 9.48 0.44
C PHE A 138 -13.45 10.85 0.95
N LEU A 139 -14.15 11.92 0.53
CA LEU A 139 -14.00 13.29 1.05
C LEU A 139 -15.12 13.63 2.03
#